data_AF-A0A554LXS8-F1
#
_entry.id   AF-A0A554LXS8-F1
#
_cell.length_a   1.000
_cell.length_b   1.000
_cell.length_c   1.000
_cell.angle_alpha   90.00
_cell.angle_beta   90.00
_cell.angle_gamma   90.00
#
_symmetry.space_group_name_H-M   'P 1'
#
loop_
_entity.id
_entity.type
_entity.pdbx_description
1 polymer ?
#
loop_
_entity_poly.entity_id
_entity_poly.type
_entity_poly.pdbx_seq_one_letter_code
_entity_poly.pdbx_strand_id
1 'polypeptide(L)'
;MLLLIAGATDMTRELLAANFLEEHPDWKHLALEDIYPDDGESEAIDEFQMSFNTIIACECVRDARKAGECPVLITCPSPSMLETVQEEFPSELVCVRIGSDKEWDGQSFHHEVNTKKCSLKQIGGFLRKLAHA
;
A
#
# COMPACT_ATOMS: atom_id res chain seq x y z
N MET A 1 8.13 4.28 10.15
CA MET A 1 8.29 4.02 8.71
C MET A 1 6.93 3.70 8.11
N LEU A 2 6.64 4.19 6.91
CA LEU A 2 5.47 3.78 6.12
C LEU A 2 5.96 3.11 4.84
N LEU A 3 5.55 1.87 4.60
CA LEU A 3 5.84 1.13 3.38
C LEU A 3 4.54 0.92 2.63
N LEU A 4 4.49 1.24 1.35
CA LEU A 4 3.30 1.05 0.53
C LEU A 4 3.60 0.13 -0.65
N ILE A 5 2.70 -0.83 -0.87
CA ILE A 5 2.68 -1.71 -2.03
C ILE A 5 1.54 -1.27 -2.96
N ALA A 6 1.91 -0.81 -4.15
CA ALA A 6 1.01 -0.40 -5.22
C ALA A 6 1.05 -1.38 -6.40
N GLY A 7 -0.05 -1.46 -7.15
CA GLY A 7 -0.18 -2.34 -8.31
C GLY A 7 -0.36 -3.81 -7.95
N ALA A 8 -0.04 -4.69 -8.90
CA ALA A 8 -0.32 -6.13 -8.84
C ALA A 8 -1.81 -6.45 -8.64
N THR A 9 -2.15 -7.73 -8.59
CA THR A 9 -3.51 -8.16 -8.26
C THR A 9 -3.74 -8.12 -6.74
N ASP A 10 -5.00 -8.02 -6.31
CA ASP A 10 -5.39 -8.03 -4.88
C ASP A 10 -4.80 -9.24 -4.15
N MET A 11 -4.96 -10.43 -4.73
CA MET A 11 -4.37 -11.67 -4.21
C MET A 11 -2.84 -11.58 -4.06
N THR A 12 -2.15 -10.90 -4.98
CA THR A 12 -0.69 -10.74 -4.88
C THR A 12 -0.32 -9.81 -3.73
N ARG A 13 -1.03 -8.69 -3.58
CA ARG A 13 -0.79 -7.74 -2.48
C ARG A 13 -1.10 -8.38 -1.13
N GLU A 14 -2.21 -9.11 -1.02
CA GLU A 14 -2.60 -9.85 0.20
C GLU A 14 -1.53 -10.89 0.59
N LEU A 15 -1.06 -11.70 -0.36
CA LEU A 15 0.00 -12.68 -0.10
C LEU A 15 1.32 -12.02 0.31
N LEU A 16 1.69 -10.89 -0.30
CA LEU A 16 2.90 -10.17 0.08
C LEU A 16 2.77 -9.53 1.46
N ALA A 17 1.61 -8.97 1.78
CA ALA A 17 1.33 -8.39 3.09
C ALA A 17 1.36 -9.47 4.19
N ALA A 18 0.67 -10.60 3.98
CA ALA A 18 0.67 -11.70 4.94
C ALA A 18 2.08 -12.22 5.23
N ASN A 19 2.87 -12.51 4.19
CA ASN A 19 4.26 -12.97 4.34
C ASN A 19 5.15 -11.92 5.02
N PHE A 20 4.92 -10.64 4.74
CA PHE A 20 5.69 -9.56 5.37
C PHE A 20 5.36 -9.46 6.86
N LEU A 21 4.08 -9.45 7.24
CA LEU A 21 3.63 -9.29 8.62
C LEU A 21 3.96 -10.49 9.51
N GLU A 22 4.00 -11.71 8.94
CA GLU A 22 4.47 -12.90 9.65
C GLU A 22 5.91 -12.74 10.14
N GLU A 23 6.77 -12.09 9.34
CA GLU A 23 8.18 -11.84 9.68
C GLU A 23 8.37 -10.53 10.46
N HIS A 24 7.38 -9.63 10.47
CA HIS A 24 7.41 -8.30 11.08
C HIS A 24 6.18 -8.05 11.98
N PRO A 25 6.06 -8.74 13.13
CA PRO A 25 4.85 -8.71 13.97
C PRO A 25 4.59 -7.38 14.68
N ASP A 26 5.58 -6.50 14.74
CA ASP A 26 5.49 -5.13 15.27
C ASP A 26 4.86 -4.15 14.27
N TRP A 27 4.80 -4.52 12.98
CA TRP A 27 4.19 -3.71 11.95
C TRP A 27 2.66 -3.81 11.98
N LYS A 28 2.00 -2.70 11.66
CA LYS A 28 0.56 -2.67 11.39
C LYS A 28 0.31 -2.72 9.89
N HIS A 29 -0.87 -3.17 9.51
CA HIS A 29 -1.30 -3.23 8.12
C HIS A 29 -2.55 -2.38 7.94
N LEU A 30 -2.50 -1.51 6.94
CA LEU A 30 -3.65 -0.80 6.40
C LEU A 30 -3.90 -1.34 4.98
N ALA A 31 -4.96 -2.12 4.82
CA ALA A 31 -5.44 -2.54 3.52
C ALA A 31 -6.44 -1.51 2.99
N LEU A 32 -6.07 -0.75 1.95
CA LEU A 32 -7.00 0.20 1.32
C LEU A 32 -8.06 -0.53 0.48
N GLU A 33 -7.83 -1.81 0.19
CA GLU A 33 -8.83 -2.74 -0.36
C GLU A 33 -10.06 -2.84 0.55
N ASP A 34 -9.89 -2.84 1.88
CA ASP A 34 -11.01 -2.97 2.82
C ASP A 34 -11.89 -1.72 2.86
N ILE A 35 -11.37 -0.58 2.40
CA ILE A 35 -12.11 0.68 2.31
C ILE A 35 -13.03 0.67 1.08
N TYR A 36 -12.68 -0.14 0.07
CA TYR A 36 -13.45 -0.29 -1.15
C TYR A 36 -13.52 -1.77 -1.55
N PRO A 37 -14.45 -2.54 -0.96
CA PRO A 37 -14.75 -3.88 -1.48
C PRO A 37 -15.34 -3.71 -2.87
N ASP A 38 -14.62 -4.16 -3.90
CA ASP A 38 -15.13 -4.30 -5.27
C ASP A 38 -16.09 -5.51 -5.33
N ASP A 39 -17.21 -5.41 -4.61
CA ASP A 39 -18.21 -6.46 -4.45
C ASP A 39 -19.29 -6.44 -5.54
N GLY A 40 -19.14 -5.56 -6.54
CA GLY A 40 -20.03 -5.47 -7.71
C GLY A 40 -21.46 -5.00 -7.40
N GLU A 41 -21.79 -4.71 -6.14
CA GLU A 41 -23.09 -4.18 -5.71
C GLU A 41 -23.01 -2.76 -5.15
N SER A 42 -21.80 -2.26 -4.84
CA SER A 42 -21.62 -0.88 -4.38
C SER A 42 -21.87 0.12 -5.52
N GLU A 43 -22.86 1.01 -5.34
CA GLU A 43 -23.06 2.18 -6.19
C GLU A 43 -21.71 2.84 -6.45
N ALA A 44 -21.40 3.17 -7.72
CA ALA A 44 -20.13 3.77 -8.12
C ALA A 44 -19.70 4.87 -7.13
N ILE A 45 -18.81 4.51 -6.20
CA ILE A 45 -18.28 5.41 -5.20
C ILE A 45 -17.52 6.46 -6.00
N ASP A 46 -17.93 7.72 -5.87
CA ASP A 46 -17.26 8.79 -6.58
C ASP A 46 -15.81 8.92 -6.07
N GLU A 47 -14.93 9.45 -6.92
CA GLU A 47 -13.52 9.65 -6.56
C GLU A 47 -13.35 10.45 -5.26
N PHE A 48 -14.31 11.35 -4.97
CA PHE A 48 -14.30 12.16 -3.75
C PHE A 48 -14.48 11.29 -2.48
N GLN A 49 -15.43 10.36 -2.47
CA GLN A 49 -15.63 9.44 -1.35
C GLN A 49 -14.42 8.51 -1.16
N MET A 50 -13.81 8.04 -2.26
CA MET A 50 -12.56 7.25 -2.19
C MET A 50 -11.42 8.05 -1.55
N SER A 51 -11.16 9.27 -2.03
CA SER A 51 -10.12 10.13 -1.44
C SER A 51 -10.44 10.45 0.02
N PHE A 52 -11.69 10.78 0.34
CA PHE A 52 -12.10 11.11 1.71
C PHE A 52 -11.90 9.95 2.68
N ASN A 53 -12.31 8.74 2.31
CA ASN A 53 -12.09 7.56 3.14
C ASN A 53 -10.60 7.22 3.27
N THR A 54 -9.81 7.45 2.22
CA THR A 54 -8.35 7.28 2.26
C THR A 54 -7.71 8.28 3.23
N ILE A 55 -8.15 9.54 3.25
CA ILE A 55 -7.70 10.56 4.22
C ILE A 55 -8.02 10.10 5.65
N ILE A 56 -9.23 9.60 5.92
CA ILE A 56 -9.60 9.08 7.24
C ILE A 56 -8.68 7.94 7.67
N ALA A 57 -8.38 7.00 6.76
CA ALA A 57 -7.47 5.91 7.04
C ALA A 57 -6.03 6.40 7.33
N CYS A 58 -5.57 7.42 6.62
CA CYS A 58 -4.29 8.08 6.88
C CYS A 58 -4.25 8.75 8.26
N GLU A 59 -5.34 9.37 8.71
CA GLU A 59 -5.47 9.91 10.07
C GLU A 59 -5.37 8.80 11.13
N CYS A 60 -6.03 7.66 10.92
CA CYS A 60 -5.88 6.50 11.81
C CYS A 60 -4.41 6.03 11.92
N VAL A 61 -3.67 6.04 10.80
CA VAL A 61 -2.23 5.73 10.80
C VAL A 61 -1.43 6.77 11.59
N ARG A 62 -1.71 8.07 11.41
CA ARG A 62 -1.05 9.14 12.18
C ARG A 62 -1.25 8.96 13.68
N ASP A 63 -2.48 8.70 14.11
CA ASP A 63 -2.80 8.57 15.53
C ASP A 63 -2.19 7.30 16.14
N ALA A 64 -2.23 6.17 15.43
CA ALA A 64 -1.55 4.96 15.86
C ALA A 64 -0.03 5.18 16.03
N ARG A 65 0.58 5.94 15.11
CA ARG A 65 2.01 6.28 15.17
C ARG A 65 2.36 7.24 16.31
N LYS A 66 1.51 8.22 16.62
CA LYS A 66 1.70 9.10 17.79
C LYS A 66 1.64 8.34 19.11
N ALA A 67 0.78 7.32 19.20
CA ALA A 67 0.57 6.55 20.43
C ALA A 67 1.71 5.61 20.78
N GLY A 68 2.55 5.19 19.81
CA GLY A 68 3.61 4.23 20.10
C GLY A 68 4.62 3.93 18.98
N GLU A 69 4.86 4.86 18.05
CA GLU A 69 5.79 4.70 16.92
C GLU A 69 5.69 3.31 16.24
N CYS A 70 4.53 2.98 15.68
CA CYS A 70 4.37 1.74 14.93
C CYS A 70 4.68 1.92 13.44
N PRO A 71 5.57 1.12 12.83
CA PRO A 71 5.69 1.09 11.38
C PRO A 71 4.43 0.48 10.74
N VAL A 72 4.08 0.95 9.55
CA VAL A 72 2.84 0.54 8.87
C VAL A 72 3.12 0.13 7.44
N LEU A 73 2.60 -1.04 7.07
CA LEU A 73 2.49 -1.51 5.69
C LEU A 73 1.13 -1.07 5.14
N ILE A 74 1.10 -0.49 3.95
CA ILE A 74 -0.12 -0.07 3.25
C ILE A 74 -0.21 -0.88 1.95
N THR A 75 -1.35 -1.53 1.68
CA THR A 75 -1.65 -2.10 0.36
C THR A 75 -2.63 -1.18 -0.35
N CYS A 76 -2.32 -0.82 -1.60
CA CYS A 76 -3.03 0.21 -2.34
C CYS A 76 -3.55 -0.34 -3.68
N PRO A 77 -4.88 -0.41 -3.87
CA PRO A 77 -5.48 -1.00 -5.07
C PRO A 77 -5.59 -0.04 -6.25
N SER A 78 -5.54 1.28 -6.04
CA SER A 78 -5.79 2.25 -7.11
C SER A 78 -4.80 3.44 -7.12
N PRO A 79 -4.48 3.99 -8.31
CA PRO A 79 -3.67 5.20 -8.42
C PRO A 79 -4.25 6.41 -7.68
N SER A 80 -5.58 6.61 -7.70
CA SER A 80 -6.22 7.76 -7.03
C SER A 80 -6.04 7.72 -5.50
N MET A 81 -6.10 6.52 -4.92
CA MET A 81 -5.79 6.34 -3.50
C MET A 81 -4.30 6.57 -3.22
N LEU A 82 -3.41 6.16 -4.12
CA LEU A 82 -1.97 6.40 -3.97
C LEU A 82 -1.65 7.90 -3.90
N GLU A 83 -2.22 8.71 -4.79
CA GLU A 83 -2.04 10.17 -4.79
C GLU A 83 -2.42 10.75 -3.43
N THR A 84 -3.59 10.35 -2.90
CA THR A 84 -4.06 10.78 -1.58
C THR A 84 -3.07 10.38 -0.48
N VAL A 85 -2.57 9.14 -0.46
CA VAL A 85 -1.59 8.71 0.55
C VAL A 85 -0.27 9.47 0.45
N GLN A 86 0.17 9.80 -0.78
CA GLN A 86 1.39 10.58 -1.01
C GLN A 86 1.27 12.02 -0.53
N GLU A 87 0.10 12.64 -0.70
CA GLU A 87 -0.21 13.96 -0.16
C GLU A 87 -0.23 13.95 1.37
N GLU A 88 -0.81 12.92 1.97
CA GLU A 88 -0.87 12.77 3.42
C GLU A 88 0.49 12.43 4.05
N PHE A 89 1.41 11.79 3.32
CA PHE A 89 2.72 11.37 3.83
C PHE A 89 3.89 11.68 2.87
N PRO A 90 4.18 12.95 2.59
CA PRO A 90 5.08 13.35 1.50
C PRO A 90 6.55 12.98 1.70
N SER A 91 7.00 12.77 2.94
CA SER A 91 8.41 12.51 3.26
C SER A 91 8.67 11.21 4.03
N GLU A 92 7.61 10.51 4.44
CA GLU A 92 7.71 9.35 5.34
C GLU A 92 7.36 8.01 4.66
N LEU A 93 6.83 8.11 3.42
CA LEU A 93 6.32 6.99 2.64
C LEU A 93 7.37 6.43 1.69
N VAL A 94 7.65 5.14 1.79
CA VAL A 94 8.37 4.39 0.77
C VAL A 94 7.36 3.66 -0.10
N CYS A 95 7.24 4.09 -1.35
CA CYS A 95 6.25 3.56 -2.29
C CYS A 95 6.90 2.55 -3.26
N VAL A 96 6.38 1.33 -3.29
CA VAL A 96 6.86 0.23 -4.14
C VAL A 96 5.77 -0.17 -5.13
N ARG A 97 6.00 0.04 -6.43
CA ARG A 97 5.16 -0.50 -7.50
C ARG A 97 5.52 -1.95 -7.77
N ILE A 98 4.53 -2.81 -7.85
CA ILE A 98 4.68 -4.21 -8.25
C ILE A 98 3.93 -4.44 -9.56
N GLY A 99 4.62 -4.95 -10.56
CA GLY A 99 4.05 -5.18 -11.89
C GLY A 99 4.33 -4.05 -12.86
N SER A 100 3.54 -3.97 -13.93
CA SER A 100 3.73 -3.01 -15.03
C SER A 100 2.40 -2.56 -15.65
N ASP A 101 1.35 -2.50 -14.84
CA ASP A 101 0.00 -2.17 -15.31
C ASP A 101 -0.08 -0.68 -15.64
N LYS A 102 -0.55 -0.36 -16.86
CA LYS A 102 -0.49 0.99 -17.43
C LYS A 102 -1.30 2.03 -16.65
N GLU A 103 -2.29 1.60 -15.88
CA GLU A 103 -3.08 2.48 -15.01
C GLU A 103 -2.23 3.23 -13.98
N TRP A 104 -1.07 2.67 -13.62
CA TRP A 104 -0.12 3.28 -12.69
C TRP A 104 0.94 4.15 -13.38
N ASP A 105 0.89 4.28 -14.71
CA ASP A 105 1.86 5.11 -15.44
C ASP A 105 1.64 6.59 -15.13
N GLY A 106 2.73 7.32 -14.87
CA GLY A 106 2.70 8.73 -14.46
C GLY A 106 2.72 8.94 -12.95
N GLN A 107 2.51 7.89 -12.15
CA GLN A 107 2.66 7.92 -10.71
C GLN A 107 4.15 7.88 -10.29
N SER A 108 4.45 8.45 -9.13
CA SER A 108 5.82 8.48 -8.59
C SER A 108 6.05 7.34 -7.60
N PHE A 109 7.08 6.53 -7.84
CA PHE A 109 7.45 5.40 -6.98
C PHE A 109 8.91 5.51 -6.54
N HIS A 110 9.20 5.05 -5.33
CA HIS A 110 10.58 4.95 -4.84
C HIS A 110 11.27 3.71 -5.44
N HIS A 111 10.50 2.65 -5.62
CA HIS A 111 10.95 1.39 -6.20
C HIS A 111 9.90 0.80 -7.14
N GLU A 112 10.38 0.13 -8.19
CA GLU A 112 9.53 -0.61 -9.12
C GLU A 112 10.04 -2.04 -9.28
N VAL A 113 9.13 -3.01 -9.20
CA VAL A 113 9.44 -4.43 -9.24
C VAL A 113 8.71 -5.11 -10.39
N ASN A 114 9.47 -5.61 -11.36
CA ASN A 114 8.91 -6.31 -12.51
C ASN A 114 8.60 -7.78 -12.17
N THR A 115 7.32 -8.11 -12.06
CA THR A 115 6.82 -9.46 -11.74
C THR A 115 7.18 -10.52 -12.79
N LYS A 116 7.52 -10.15 -14.03
CA LYS A 116 8.01 -11.10 -15.04
C LYS A 116 9.44 -11.58 -14.77
N LYS A 117 10.19 -10.88 -13.92
CA LYS A 117 11.60 -11.15 -13.60
C LYS A 117 11.83 -11.54 -12.14
N CYS A 118 10.84 -11.37 -11.28
CA CYS A 118 10.95 -11.60 -9.84
C CYS A 118 9.81 -12.50 -9.36
N SER A 119 10.14 -13.60 -8.67
CA SER A 119 9.18 -14.44 -7.95
C SER A 119 8.66 -13.73 -6.69
N LEU A 120 7.46 -14.10 -6.21
CA LEU A 120 6.89 -13.57 -4.96
C LEU A 120 7.87 -13.63 -3.77
N LYS A 121 8.65 -14.72 -3.66
CA LYS A 121 9.68 -14.86 -2.62
C LYS A 121 10.79 -13.81 -2.74
N GLN A 122 11.22 -13.48 -3.96
CA GLN A 122 12.22 -12.43 -4.18
C GLN A 122 11.65 -11.04 -3.88
N ILE A 123 10.39 -10.80 -4.23
CA ILE A 123 9.68 -9.56 -3.94
C ILE A 123 9.52 -9.37 -2.43
N GLY A 124 9.03 -10.39 -1.71
CA GLY A 124 8.95 -10.36 -0.25
C GLY A 124 10.32 -10.13 0.39
N GLY A 125 11.36 -10.83 -0.07
CA GLY A 125 12.73 -10.60 0.39
C GLY A 125 13.27 -9.19 0.12
N PHE A 126 12.79 -8.52 -0.93
CA PHE A 126 13.10 -7.13 -1.22
C PHE A 126 12.37 -6.18 -0.26
N LEU A 127 11.07 -6.36 -0.05
CA LEU A 127 10.27 -5.55 0.88
C LEU A 127 10.84 -5.59 2.30
N ARG A 128 11.28 -6.77 2.76
CA ARG A 128 11.94 -6.92 4.06
C ARG A 128 13.25 -6.14 4.19
N LYS A 129 14.04 -6.05 3.12
CA LYS A 129 15.26 -5.24 3.14
C LYS A 129 14.94 -3.76 3.30
N LEU A 130 13.86 -3.27 2.70
CA LEU A 130 13.41 -1.90 2.86
C LEU A 130 12.97 -1.60 4.31
N ALA A 131 12.35 -2.57 4.98
CA ALA A 131 11.93 -2.43 6.38
C ALA A 131 13.07 -2.24 7.39
N HIS A 132 14.32 -2.52 6.99
CA HIS A 132 15.51 -2.39 7.82
C HIS A 132 16.51 -1.33 7.33
N ALA A 133 16.16 -0.58 6.27
CA ALA A 133 16.99 0.48 5.70
C ALA A 133 16.75 1.81 6.39
#